data_AF-A0A2T1HW81-F1
#
_entry.id   AF-A0A2T1HW81-F1
#
_cell.length_a   1.000
_cell.length_b   1.000
_cell.length_c   1.000
_cell.angle_alpha   90.00
_cell.angle_beta   90.00
_cell.angle_gamma   90.00
#
_symmetry.space_group_name_H-M   'P 1'
#
loop_
_entity.id
_entity.type
_entity.pdbx_description
1 polymer ?
#
loop_
_entity_poly.entity_id
_entity_poly.type
_entity_poly.pdbx_seq_one_letter_code
_entity_poly.pdbx_strand_id
1 'polypeptide(L)' 'MTIAGLERDGLSHAEYECCGVRVVVPWRMLDAAPEETFHEVAERLVCRRCGEPPNPGGIRPWGQWMCDGWVDTFR' A
#
# COMPACT_ATOMS: atom_id res chain seq x y z
N MET A 1 -10.72 8.25 -3.30
CA MET A 1 -11.23 6.93 -3.74
C MET A 1 -11.25 6.02 -2.52
N THR A 2 -12.30 5.21 -2.35
CA THR A 2 -12.41 4.27 -1.21
C THR A 2 -11.56 3.02 -1.44
N ILE A 3 -11.24 2.29 -0.37
CA ILE A 3 -10.51 1.01 -0.45
C ILE A 3 -11.28 -0.01 -1.31
N ALA A 4 -12.59 -0.15 -1.13
CA ALA A 4 -13.41 -1.02 -1.97
C ALA A 4 -13.44 -0.59 -3.45
N GLY A 5 -13.26 0.70 -3.72
CA GLY A 5 -13.10 1.21 -5.09
C GLY A 5 -11.77 0.78 -5.67
N LEU A 6 -10.68 1.01 -4.93
CA LEU A 6 -9.33 0.61 -5.32
C LEU A 6 -9.22 -0.90 -5.54
N GLU A 7 -9.79 -1.73 -4.66
CA GLU A 7 -9.77 -3.19 -4.82
C GLU A 7 -10.51 -3.66 -6.07
N ARG A 8 -11.64 -3.03 -6.42
CA ARG A 8 -12.35 -3.30 -7.69
C ARG A 8 -11.50 -2.95 -8.91
N ASP A 9 -10.66 -1.93 -8.79
CA ASP A 9 -9.70 -1.51 -9.82
C ASP A 9 -8.39 -2.33 -9.78
N GLY A 10 -8.32 -3.38 -8.95
CA GLY A 10 -7.14 -4.25 -8.81
C GLY A 10 -6.00 -3.63 -8.01
N LEU A 11 -6.24 -2.52 -7.30
CA LEU A 11 -5.30 -1.82 -6.44
C LEU A 11 -5.56 -2.28 -4.99
N SER A 12 -4.83 -3.30 -4.54
CA SER A 12 -5.09 -3.99 -3.26
C SER A 12 -4.04 -3.73 -2.16
N HIS A 13 -3.04 -2.89 -2.43
CA HIS A 13 -1.91 -2.64 -1.53
C HIS A 13 -1.54 -1.16 -1.45
N ALA A 14 -0.95 -0.74 -0.33
CA ALA A 14 -0.20 0.51 -0.25
C ALA A 14 1.25 0.23 -0.63
N GLU A 15 1.83 1.08 -1.48
CA GLU A 15 3.28 1.17 -1.65
C GLU A 15 3.79 2.45 -1.01
N TYR A 16 4.87 2.36 -0.24
CA TYR A 16 5.58 3.51 0.33
C TYR A 16 7.04 3.16 0.63
N GLU A 17 7.85 4.17 0.89
CA GLU A 17 9.23 3.97 1.37
C GLU A 17 9.29 4.00 2.90
N CYS A 18 9.99 3.04 3.50
CA CYS A 18 10.41 3.10 4.89
C CYS A 18 11.89 2.73 5.04
N CYS A 19 12.66 3.56 5.75
CA CYS A 19 14.07 3.29 6.06
C CYS A 19 14.90 2.96 4.80
N GLY A 20 14.64 3.64 3.68
CA GLY A 20 15.29 3.39 2.39
C GLY A 20 14.86 2.11 1.68
N VAL A 21 13.80 1.45 2.16
CA VAL A 21 13.25 0.22 1.57
C VAL A 21 11.83 0.48 1.08
N ARG A 22 11.54 0.03 -0.14
CA ARG A 22 10.18 0.02 -0.67
C ARG A 22 9.36 -1.09 -0.01
N VAL A 23 8.23 -0.70 0.58
CA VAL A 23 7.29 -1.60 1.24
C VAL A 23 6.01 -1.63 0.41
N VAL A 24 5.50 -2.84 0.17
CA VAL A 24 4.19 -3.06 -0.43
C VAL A 24 3.38 -3.87 0.58
N VAL A 25 2.25 -3.33 1.02
CA VAL A 25 1.45 -3.88 2.12
C VAL A 25 -0.02 -3.96 1.71
N PRO A 26 -0.70 -5.12 1.81
CA PRO A 26 -2.13 -5.21 1.53
C PRO A 26 -2.97 -4.32 2.45
N TRP A 27 -4.08 -3.77 1.94
CA TRP A 27 -5.03 -2.97 2.74
C TRP A 27 -5.48 -3.67 4.02
N ARG A 28 -5.76 -4.98 3.93
CA ARG A 28 -6.15 -5.84 5.06
C ARG A 28 -5.13 -5.88 6.19
N MET A 29 -3.84 -5.63 5.93
CA MET A 29 -2.81 -5.60 6.99
C MET A 29 -2.65 -4.21 7.62
N LEU A 30 -3.31 -3.21 7.05
CA LEU A 30 -3.42 -1.85 7.57
C LEU A 30 -4.78 -1.61 8.26
N ASP A 31 -5.52 -2.69 8.54
CA ASP A 31 -6.86 -2.68 9.11
C ASP A 31 -7.81 -1.71 8.38
N ALA A 32 -7.63 -1.61 7.06
CA ALA A 32 -8.41 -0.69 6.24
C ALA A 32 -9.80 -1.24 5.95
N ALA A 33 -10.84 -0.47 6.32
CA ALA A 33 -12.22 -0.80 6.03
C ALA A 33 -12.59 -0.47 4.58
N PRO A 34 -13.53 -1.21 3.96
CA PRO A 34 -13.93 -1.00 2.57
C PRO A 34 -14.38 0.44 2.23
N GLU A 35 -15.02 1.11 3.18
CA GLU A 35 -15.56 2.47 3.07
C GLU A 35 -14.53 3.57 3.31
N GLU A 36 -13.40 3.25 3.96
CA GLU A 36 -12.33 4.22 4.19
C GLU A 36 -11.75 4.70 2.85
N THR A 37 -11.34 5.95 2.82
CA THR A 37 -10.57 6.51 1.73
C THR A 37 -9.10 6.12 1.86
N PHE A 38 -8.42 6.02 0.72
CA PHE A 38 -6.97 5.85 0.73
C PHE A 38 -6.22 6.92 1.54
N HIS A 39 -6.74 8.15 1.57
CA HIS A 39 -6.11 9.24 2.30
C HIS A 39 -6.15 8.98 3.82
N GLU A 40 -7.30 8.57 4.35
CA GLU A 40 -7.45 8.21 5.77
C GLU A 40 -6.51 7.06 6.17
N VAL A 41 -6.36 6.06 5.30
CA VAL A 41 -5.42 4.93 5.53
C VAL A 41 -3.96 5.40 5.47
N ALA A 42 -3.64 6.33 4.57
CA ALA A 42 -2.29 6.89 4.41
C ALA A 42 -1.87 7.78 5.58
N GLU A 43 -2.80 8.53 6.18
CA GLU A 43 -2.51 9.42 7.32
C GLU A 43 -2.11 8.66 8.60
N ARG A 44 -2.66 7.45 8.80
CA ARG A 44 -2.36 6.62 9.98
C ARG A 44 -1.24 5.61 9.75
N LEU A 45 -0.63 5.60 8.57
CA LEU A 45 0.40 4.63 8.22
C LEU A 45 1.67 4.92 9.03
N VAL A 46 2.19 3.88 9.68
CA VAL A 46 3.42 3.97 10.48
C VAL A 46 4.37 2.89 10.02
N CYS A 47 5.64 3.24 9.84
CA CYS A 47 6.62 2.22 9.54
C CYS A 47 6.89 1.33 10.75
N ARG A 48 6.66 0.02 10.59
CA ARG A 48 6.94 -0.97 11.65
C ARG A 48 8.41 -1.10 12.05
N ARG A 49 9.36 -0.59 11.25
CA ARG A 49 10.80 -0.67 11.52
C ARG A 49 11.31 0.49 12.39
N CYS A 50 10.97 1.73 12.04
CA CYS A 50 11.44 2.92 12.76
C CYS A 50 10.38 3.59 13.62
N GLY A 51 9.10 3.23 13.49
CA GLY A 51 7.99 3.88 14.21
C GLY A 51 7.58 5.24 13.65
N GLU A 52 8.27 5.75 12.63
CA GLU A 52 7.96 7.03 11.99
C GLU A 52 6.91 6.88 10.87
N PRO A 53 6.06 7.89 10.65
CA PRO A 53 5.17 7.91 9.51
C PRO A 53 5.97 8.01 8.20
N PRO A 54 5.57 7.28 7.13
CA PRO A 54 6.16 7.46 5.82
C PRO A 54 5.94 8.88 5.30
N ASN A 55 6.75 9.31 4.32
CA ASN A 55 6.50 10.56 3.61
C ASN A 55 5.11 10.52 2.95
N PRO A 56 4.16 11.40 3.32
CA PRO A 56 2.80 11.36 2.79
C PRO A 56 2.73 11.45 1.26
N GLY A 57 3.63 12.22 0.65
CA GLY A 57 3.72 12.34 -0.82
C GLY A 57 4.32 11.13 -1.53
N GLY A 58 4.85 10.17 -0.78
CA GLY A 58 5.45 8.93 -1.29
C GLY A 58 4.57 7.69 -1.13
N ILE A 59 3.38 7.82 -0.55
CA ILE A 59 2.42 6.71 -0.38
C ILE A 59 1.51 6.69 -1.60
N ARG A 60 1.38 5.52 -2.26
CA ARG A 60 0.49 5.36 -3.41
C ARG A 60 -0.28 4.05 -3.38
N PRO A 61 -1.48 4.00 -3.99
CA PRO A 61 -2.14 2.73 -4.28
C PRO A 61 -1.29 1.87 -5.21
N TRP A 62 -1.24 0.58 -4.91
CA TRP A 62 -0.46 -0.41 -5.60
C TRP A 62 -1.28 -1.69 -5.87
N GLY A 63 -1.00 -2.33 -7.00
CA GLY A 63 -1.68 -3.53 -7.48
C GLY A 63 -0.64 -4.43 -8.14
N GLN A 64 -0.80 -5.74 -7.99
CA GLN A 64 0.19 -6.73 -8.44
C GLN A 64 0.49 -6.66 -9.95
N TRP A 65 -0.46 -6.17 -10.74
CA TRP A 65 -0.33 -5.96 -12.18
C TRP A 65 0.52 -4.72 -12.55
N MET A 66 0.86 -3.86 -11.59
CA MET A 66 1.76 -2.70 -11.77
C MET A 66 3.24 -3.05 -11.56
N CYS A 67 3.57 -4.34 -11.41
CA CYS A 67 4.94 -4.79 -11.60
C CYS A 67 5.33 -4.60 -13.08
N ASP A 68 6.13 -3.58 -13.38
CA ASP A 68 6.95 -3.57 -14.61
C ASP A 68 8.03 -4.65 -14.47
N GLY A 69 7.65 -5.90 -14.78
CA GLY A 69 8.56 -7.03 -14.94
C GLY A 69 9.19 -7.59 -13.66
N TRP A 70 8.53 -8.57 -13.04
CA TRP A 70 9.11 -9.90 -12.79
C TRP A 70 8.02 -10.84 -12.24
N VAL A 71 7.80 -11.95 -12.94
CA VAL A 71 7.15 -13.14 -12.40
C VAL A 71 8.29 -14.10 -12.09
N ASP A 72 8.72 -14.16 -10.82
CA ASP A 72 9.57 -15.26 -10.41
C ASP A 72 8.68 -16.50 -10.23
N THR A 73 8.76 -17.42 -11.20
CA THR A 73 8.17 -18.75 -11.09
C THR A 73 9.30 -19.75 -10.87
N PHE A 74 9.91 -19.73 -9.69
CA PHE A 74 10.66 -20.90 -9.25
C PHE A 74 9.68 -21.95 -8.73
N ARG A 75 9.69 -23.07 -9.44
CA ARG A 75 9.07 -24.35 -9.09
C ARG A 75 10.09 -25.20 -8.33
#